data_AF-A0A833PFI4-F1
#
_entry.id   AF-A0A833PFI4-F1
#
_cell.length_a   1.000
_cell.length_b   1.000
_cell.length_c   1.000
_cell.angle_alpha   90.00
_cell.angle_beta   90.00
_cell.angle_gamma   90.00
#
_symmetry.space_group_name_H-M   'P 1'
#
loop_
_entity.id
_entity.type
_entity.pdbx_description
1 polymer ?
#
loop_
_entity_poly.entity_id
_entity_poly.type
_entity_poly.pdbx_seq_one_letter_code
_entity_poly.pdbx_strand_id
1 'polypeptide(L)'
;MLRINDVYQYQDLSIRILKILSEHIVWIDINDVKALPEIISKTELFHAIESFEVFRIEDPFQDIAFIQPEKDSISQRKRDENYNLIKNIADHEQFYIPSARSSLINEIINNKKSTKQTIYRLLRQYWQRGQTPNTLIPNYQNSGAKGSKKLQIKN
;
A
#
# COMPACT_ATOMS: atom_id res chain seq x y z
N MET A 1 13.43 -12.98 -10.72
CA MET A 1 12.16 -13.55 -10.23
C MET A 1 11.34 -12.43 -9.63
N LEU A 2 10.09 -12.25 -10.06
CA LEU A 2 9.17 -11.25 -9.48
C LEU A 2 8.88 -11.59 -8.01
N ARG A 3 8.78 -10.58 -7.14
CA ARG A 3 8.43 -10.78 -5.72
C ARG A 3 7.31 -9.83 -5.30
N ILE A 4 6.49 -10.28 -4.37
CA ILE A 4 5.52 -9.40 -3.69
C ILE A 4 6.30 -8.27 -3.01
N ASN A 5 5.73 -7.07 -3.08
CA ASN A 5 6.29 -5.80 -2.64
C ASN A 5 7.49 -5.27 -3.43
N ASP A 6 8.02 -5.97 -4.43
CA ASP A 6 8.99 -5.36 -5.34
C ASP A 6 8.35 -4.19 -6.10
N VAL A 7 9.14 -3.12 -6.30
CA VAL A 7 8.75 -1.93 -7.05
C VAL A 7 9.48 -1.92 -8.39
N TYR A 8 8.74 -1.60 -9.44
CA TYR A 8 9.24 -1.48 -10.80
C TYR A 8 8.89 -0.11 -11.37
N GLN A 9 9.80 0.46 -12.16
CA GLN A 9 9.47 1.57 -13.04
C GLN A 9 8.90 0.98 -14.34
N TYR A 10 7.71 1.42 -14.73
CA TYR A 10 7.10 1.10 -16.03
C TYR A 10 6.62 2.39 -16.67
N GLN A 11 7.31 2.84 -17.73
CA GLN A 11 7.09 4.18 -18.30
C GLN A 11 7.19 5.27 -17.21
N ASP A 12 6.14 6.06 -17.00
CA ASP A 12 6.07 7.11 -15.97
C ASP A 12 5.54 6.61 -14.62
N LEU A 13 5.13 5.34 -14.52
CA LEU A 13 4.57 4.75 -13.31
C LEU A 13 5.64 4.05 -12.46
N SER A 14 5.52 4.16 -11.15
CA SER A 14 6.26 3.33 -10.20
C SER A 14 5.29 2.31 -9.60
N ILE A 15 5.35 1.07 -10.08
CA ILE A 15 4.36 0.04 -9.76
C ILE A 15 4.89 -0.91 -8.69
N ARG A 16 4.09 -1.20 -7.67
CA ARG A 16 4.38 -2.26 -6.69
C ARG A 16 3.59 -3.52 -7.00
N ILE A 17 4.26 -4.67 -6.99
CA ILE A 17 3.60 -5.98 -7.05
C ILE A 17 2.91 -6.25 -5.72
N LEU A 18 1.58 -6.40 -5.74
CA LEU A 18 0.79 -6.70 -4.55
C LEU A 18 0.52 -8.20 -4.37
N LYS A 19 0.28 -8.91 -5.48
CA LYS A 19 -0.04 -10.34 -5.49
C LYS A 19 0.38 -10.96 -6.82
N ILE A 20 0.85 -12.20 -6.74
CA ILE A 20 1.21 -13.02 -7.91
C ILE A 20 0.14 -14.11 -8.04
N LEU A 21 -0.57 -14.14 -9.17
CA LEU A 21 -1.55 -15.16 -9.52
C LEU A 21 -0.89 -16.20 -10.46
N SER A 22 -1.64 -17.18 -10.97
CA SER A 22 -1.11 -18.16 -11.94
C SER A 22 -0.61 -17.47 -13.21
N GLU A 23 -1.47 -16.71 -13.87
CA GLU A 23 -1.18 -16.08 -15.17
C GLU A 23 -1.04 -14.55 -15.10
N HIS A 24 -1.30 -13.96 -13.94
CA HIS A 24 -1.41 -12.52 -13.78
C HIS A 24 -0.63 -12.01 -12.58
N ILE A 25 -0.39 -10.70 -12.58
CA ILE A 25 0.17 -9.93 -11.48
C ILE A 25 -0.84 -8.86 -11.09
N VAL A 26 -1.10 -8.74 -9.80
CA VAL A 26 -1.82 -7.60 -9.23
C VAL A 26 -0.80 -6.55 -8.83
N TRP A 27 -0.96 -5.32 -9.28
CA TRP A 27 -0.05 -4.22 -8.99
C TRP A 27 -0.80 -2.94 -8.63
N ILE A 28 -0.08 -1.93 -8.14
CA ILE A 28 -0.61 -0.59 -7.87
C ILE A 28 0.47 0.45 -8.14
N ASP A 29 0.10 1.59 -8.73
CA ASP A 29 0.99 2.75 -8.76
C ASP A 29 1.17 3.31 -7.34
N ILE A 30 2.42 3.46 -6.92
CA ILE A 30 2.76 3.97 -5.59
C ILE A 30 2.70 5.50 -5.49
N ASN A 31 2.61 6.20 -6.62
CA ASN A 31 2.61 7.66 -6.68
C ASN A 31 1.21 8.26 -6.81
N ASP A 32 0.25 7.57 -7.43
CA ASP A 32 -1.12 8.07 -7.55
C ASP A 32 -1.90 8.01 -6.21
N VAL A 33 -2.31 9.19 -5.73
CA VAL A 33 -3.11 9.36 -4.50
C VAL A 33 -4.51 8.76 -4.58
N LYS A 34 -4.97 8.39 -5.77
CA LYS A 34 -6.25 7.72 -6.05
C LYS A 34 -6.09 6.27 -6.51
N ALA A 35 -4.87 5.74 -6.56
CA ALA A 35 -4.58 4.43 -7.11
C ALA A 35 -5.44 3.31 -6.50
N LEU A 36 -5.75 2.33 -7.33
CA LEU A 36 -6.39 1.09 -6.92
C LEU A 36 -5.60 -0.09 -7.51
N PRO A 37 -5.73 -1.30 -6.95
CA PRO A 37 -5.10 -2.47 -7.54
C PRO A 37 -5.58 -2.73 -8.96
N GLU A 38 -4.63 -2.97 -9.86
CA GLU A 38 -4.82 -3.31 -11.26
C GLU A 38 -4.20 -4.68 -11.56
N ILE A 39 -4.53 -5.26 -12.71
CA ILE A 39 -4.07 -6.59 -13.13
C ILE A 39 -3.33 -6.44 -14.46
N ILE A 40 -2.16 -7.08 -14.57
CA ILE A 40 -1.44 -7.26 -15.83
C ILE A 40 -1.14 -8.75 -16.03
N SER A 41 -1.10 -9.21 -17.29
CA SER A 41 -0.68 -10.60 -17.55
C SER A 41 0.82 -10.76 -17.26
N LYS A 42 1.24 -11.96 -16.83
CA LYS A 42 2.66 -12.26 -16.63
C LYS A 42 3.44 -12.16 -17.93
N THR A 43 2.86 -12.66 -19.03
CA THR A 43 3.49 -12.63 -20.35
C THR A 43 3.80 -11.21 -20.79
N GLU A 44 2.84 -10.30 -20.63
CA GLU A 44 3.02 -8.88 -20.95
C GLU A 44 4.10 -8.22 -20.08
N LEU A 45 4.05 -8.45 -18.76
CA LEU A 45 5.05 -7.89 -17.86
C LEU A 45 6.47 -8.42 -18.16
N PHE A 46 6.60 -9.72 -18.44
CA PHE A 46 7.89 -10.31 -18.80
C PHE A 46 8.41 -9.79 -20.13
N HIS A 47 7.56 -9.66 -21.15
CA HIS A 47 7.94 -9.04 -22.42
C HIS A 47 8.43 -7.61 -22.21
N ALA A 48 7.74 -6.81 -21.38
CA ALA A 48 8.15 -5.44 -21.07
C ALA A 48 9.47 -5.38 -20.28
N ILE A 49 9.77 -6.39 -19.46
CA ILE A 49 11.08 -6.52 -18.80
C ILE A 49 12.18 -6.87 -19.83
N GLU A 50 11.90 -7.81 -20.72
CA GLU A 50 12.83 -8.24 -21.78
C GLU A 50 13.11 -7.14 -22.81
N SER A 51 12.11 -6.30 -23.11
CA SER A 51 12.24 -5.14 -24.00
C SER A 51 12.85 -3.91 -23.33
N PHE A 52 13.26 -4.01 -22.06
CA PHE A 52 13.81 -2.89 -21.28
C PHE A 52 12.84 -1.71 -21.15
N GLU A 53 11.53 -1.98 -21.05
CA GLU A 53 10.50 -0.99 -20.72
C GLU A 53 10.17 -0.99 -19.22
N VAL A 54 10.47 -2.09 -18.53
CA VAL A 54 10.21 -2.30 -17.10
C VAL A 54 11.50 -2.69 -16.38
N PHE A 55 11.81 -1.97 -15.30
CA PHE A 55 13.00 -2.24 -14.49
C PHE A 55 12.65 -2.22 -13.02
N ARG A 56 13.26 -3.12 -12.23
CA ARG A 56 13.14 -3.07 -10.78
C ARG A 56 13.87 -1.83 -10.27
N ILE A 57 13.22 -1.08 -9.39
CA ILE A 57 13.79 0.08 -8.69
C ILE A 57 13.84 -0.17 -7.19
N GLU A 58 14.59 0.67 -6.48
CA GLU A 58 14.56 0.67 -5.02
C GLU A 58 13.18 1.11 -4.52
N ASP A 59 12.68 0.42 -3.50
CA ASP A 59 11.40 0.77 -2.90
C ASP A 59 11.55 1.98 -1.98
N PRO A 60 10.93 3.15 -2.30
CA PRO A 60 11.05 4.35 -1.49
C PRO A 60 10.40 4.23 -0.10
N PHE A 61 9.67 3.15 0.16
CA PHE A 61 8.98 2.88 1.42
C PHE A 61 9.55 1.68 2.21
N GLN A 62 10.66 1.07 1.76
CA GLN A 62 11.19 -0.17 2.35
C GLN A 62 11.44 -0.07 3.86
N ASP A 63 11.88 1.10 4.34
CA ASP A 63 12.25 1.30 5.74
C ASP A 63 11.07 1.22 6.71
N ILE A 64 9.84 1.44 6.21
CA ILE A 64 8.63 1.45 7.02
C ILE A 64 8.41 0.10 7.70
N ALA A 65 8.77 -1.01 7.04
CA ALA A 65 8.64 -2.35 7.60
C ALA A 65 9.44 -2.50 8.90
N PHE A 66 10.55 -1.78 9.05
CA PHE A 66 11.45 -1.89 10.21
C PHE A 66 11.10 -0.93 11.36
N ILE A 67 10.09 -0.06 11.19
CA ILE A 67 9.65 0.84 12.26
C ILE A 67 9.11 0.02 13.43
N GLN A 68 9.68 0.23 14.61
CA GLN A 68 9.19 -0.35 15.86
C GLN A 68 8.55 0.76 16.69
N PRO A 69 7.21 0.87 16.71
CA PRO A 69 6.58 1.82 17.60
C PRO A 69 6.84 1.41 19.05
N GLU A 70 7.07 2.41 19.92
CA GLU A 70 7.18 2.16 21.36
C GLU A 70 5.94 1.41 21.86
N LYS A 71 6.18 0.46 22.76
CA LYS A 71 5.12 -0.35 23.36
C LYS A 71 4.12 0.56 24.10
N ASP A 72 2.83 0.28 23.90
CA ASP A 72 1.68 1.01 24.46
C ASP A 72 1.56 2.48 24.00
N SER A 73 2.36 2.89 23.01
CA SER A 73 2.30 4.24 22.43
C SER A 73 0.99 4.50 21.68
N ILE A 74 0.66 5.79 21.51
CA ILE A 74 -0.46 6.23 20.65
C ILE A 74 -0.24 5.73 19.21
N SER A 75 1.00 5.71 18.74
CA SER A 75 1.38 5.23 17.40
C SER A 75 1.07 3.75 17.23
N GLN A 76 1.44 2.90 18.19
CA GLN A 76 1.13 1.47 18.16
C GLN A 76 -0.38 1.22 18.15
N ARG A 77 -1.11 1.84 19.08
CA ARG A 77 -2.57 1.68 19.18
C ARG A 77 -3.28 2.08 17.88
N LYS A 78 -2.93 3.24 17.31
CA LYS A 78 -3.55 3.69 16.05
C LYS A 78 -3.17 2.84 14.85
N ARG A 79 -1.94 2.32 14.79
CA ARG A 79 -1.54 1.35 13.76
C ARG A 79 -2.44 0.13 13.82
N ASP A 80 -2.63 -0.42 15.02
CA ASP A 80 -3.40 -1.64 15.24
C ASP A 80 -4.90 -1.42 15.00
N GLU A 81 -5.46 -0.30 15.44
CA GLU A 81 -6.83 0.14 15.16
C GLU A 81 -7.07 0.27 13.65
N ASN A 82 -6.19 0.99 12.95
CA ASN A 82 -6.28 1.19 11.51
C ASN A 82 -6.16 -0.13 10.75
N TYR A 83 -5.23 -1.00 11.15
CA TYR A 83 -5.07 -2.31 10.51
C TYR A 83 -6.30 -3.19 10.75
N ASN A 84 -6.81 -3.25 11.98
CA ASN A 84 -8.02 -3.99 12.30
C ASN A 84 -9.25 -3.50 11.53
N LEU A 85 -9.32 -2.21 11.22
CA LEU A 85 -10.39 -1.64 10.40
C LEU A 85 -10.35 -2.18 8.96
N ILE A 86 -9.16 -2.36 8.36
CA ILE A 86 -9.03 -2.71 6.93
C ILE A 86 -8.61 -4.16 6.66
N LYS A 87 -8.19 -4.93 7.66
CA LYS A 87 -7.58 -6.26 7.46
C LYS A 87 -8.46 -7.21 6.65
N ASN A 88 -9.78 -7.21 6.89
CA ASN A 88 -10.72 -8.06 6.16
C ASN A 88 -10.78 -7.75 4.66
N ILE A 89 -10.42 -6.53 4.25
CA ILE A 89 -10.30 -6.13 2.85
C ILE A 89 -8.89 -6.39 2.34
N ALA A 90 -7.87 -5.96 3.10
CA ALA A 90 -6.47 -6.05 2.69
C ALA A 90 -6.00 -7.50 2.49
N ASP A 91 -6.47 -8.41 3.36
CA ASP A 91 -6.09 -9.83 3.33
C ASP A 91 -7.05 -10.68 2.48
N HIS A 92 -8.12 -10.08 1.94
CA HIS A 92 -9.09 -10.82 1.12
C HIS A 92 -8.44 -11.33 -0.17
N GLU A 93 -8.70 -12.58 -0.55
CA GLU A 93 -8.06 -13.19 -1.72
C GLU A 93 -8.26 -12.39 -3.00
N GLN A 94 -9.44 -11.77 -3.11
CA GLN A 94 -9.89 -10.97 -4.25
C GLN A 94 -9.93 -9.46 -3.94
N PHE A 95 -9.09 -8.96 -3.02
CA PHE A 95 -9.05 -7.53 -2.67
C PHE A 95 -8.92 -6.60 -3.88
N TYR A 96 -8.33 -7.09 -4.97
CA TYR A 96 -8.12 -6.38 -6.23
C TYR A 96 -9.39 -6.26 -7.08
N ILE A 97 -10.35 -7.17 -6.92
CA ILE A 97 -11.62 -7.14 -7.65
C ILE A 97 -12.52 -6.01 -7.11
N PRO A 98 -12.93 -5.03 -7.95
CA PRO A 98 -13.69 -3.86 -7.48
C PRO A 98 -15.01 -4.19 -6.77
N SER A 99 -15.75 -5.20 -7.24
CA SER A 99 -17.03 -5.62 -6.64
C SER A 99 -16.84 -6.27 -5.27
N ALA A 100 -15.91 -7.23 -5.15
CA ALA A 100 -15.55 -7.86 -3.88
C ALA A 100 -15.09 -6.82 -2.85
N ARG A 101 -14.18 -5.93 -3.27
CA ARG A 101 -13.70 -4.82 -2.43
C ARG A 101 -14.83 -3.89 -2.00
N SER A 102 -15.73 -3.52 -2.92
CA SER A 102 -16.86 -2.63 -2.61
C SER A 102 -17.82 -3.27 -1.62
N SER A 103 -18.09 -4.58 -1.72
CA SER A 103 -18.95 -5.30 -0.78
C SER A 103 -18.40 -5.22 0.64
N LEU A 104 -17.13 -5.54 0.83
CA LEU A 104 -16.48 -5.52 2.14
C LEU A 104 -16.40 -4.10 2.72
N ILE A 105 -16.17 -3.09 1.87
CA ILE A 105 -16.20 -1.68 2.29
C ILE A 105 -17.60 -1.30 2.79
N ASN A 106 -18.65 -1.72 2.09
CA ASN A 106 -20.03 -1.41 2.47
C ASN A 106 -20.40 -2.04 3.81
N GLU A 107 -19.90 -3.24 4.15
CA GLU A 107 -20.09 -3.84 5.47
C GLU A 107 -19.51 -2.96 6.59
N ILE A 108 -18.32 -2.37 6.39
CA ILE A 108 -17.70 -1.48 7.38
C ILE A 108 -18.52 -0.18 7.54
N ILE A 109 -19.00 0.37 6.43
CA ILE A 109 -19.80 1.60 6.40
C ILE A 109 -21.16 1.38 7.08
N ASN A 110 -21.86 0.28 6.75
CA ASN A 110 -23.16 -0.07 7.32
C ASN A 110 -23.08 -0.29 8.83
N ASN A 111 -21.95 -0.81 9.31
CA ASN A 111 -21.65 -0.94 10.75
C ASN A 111 -21.19 0.36 11.41
N LYS A 112 -21.23 1.50 10.70
CA LYS A 112 -20.82 2.84 11.17
C LYS A 112 -19.41 2.90 11.77
N LYS A 113 -18.50 2.00 11.31
CA LYS A 113 -17.13 1.92 11.83
C LYS A 113 -16.20 2.99 11.24
N SER A 114 -16.46 3.43 10.01
CA SER A 114 -15.65 4.45 9.33
C SER A 114 -16.34 5.00 8.09
N THR A 115 -15.68 5.93 7.39
CA THR A 115 -16.14 6.47 6.11
C THR A 115 -15.42 5.80 4.95
N LYS A 116 -16.06 5.78 3.77
CA LYS A 116 -15.46 5.28 2.51
C LYS A 116 -14.11 5.93 2.22
N GLN A 117 -14.00 7.25 2.47
CA GLN A 117 -12.77 8.02 2.28
C GLN A 117 -11.64 7.52 3.18
N THR A 118 -11.91 7.32 4.48
CA THR A 118 -10.91 6.82 5.44
C THR A 118 -10.46 5.41 5.08
N ILE A 119 -11.39 4.53 4.74
CA ILE A 119 -11.06 3.14 4.37
C ILE A 119 -10.14 3.10 3.15
N TYR A 120 -10.48 3.81 2.07
CA TYR A 120 -9.64 3.86 0.88
C TYR A 120 -8.27 4.51 1.13
N ARG A 121 -8.21 5.56 1.96
CA ARG A 121 -6.93 6.17 2.36
C ARG A 121 -6.02 5.15 3.03
N LEU A 122 -6.56 4.37 3.99
CA LEU A 122 -5.80 3.34 4.71
C LEU A 122 -5.40 2.18 3.79
N LEU A 123 -6.29 1.71 2.93
CA LEU A 123 -5.99 0.65 1.97
C LEU A 123 -4.87 1.03 0.99
N ARG A 124 -4.92 2.24 0.42
CA ARG A 124 -3.83 2.75 -0.42
C ARG A 124 -2.52 2.87 0.34
N GLN A 125 -2.56 3.45 1.54
CA GLN A 125 -1.40 3.55 2.40
C GLN A 125 -0.77 2.18 2.68
N TYR A 126 -1.60 1.14 2.88
CA TYR A 126 -1.14 -0.23 3.07
C TYR A 126 -0.52 -0.84 1.80
N TRP A 127 -1.25 -0.79 0.68
CA TRP A 127 -0.80 -1.40 -0.58
C TRP A 127 0.42 -0.69 -1.18
N GLN A 128 0.43 0.63 -1.25
CA GLN A 128 1.51 1.38 -1.90
C GLN A 128 2.85 1.29 -1.14
N ARG A 129 2.80 1.04 0.19
CA ARG A 129 3.97 1.13 1.09
C ARG A 129 4.46 -0.22 1.61
N GLY A 130 4.11 -1.33 0.94
CA GLY A 130 4.72 -2.63 1.20
C GLY A 130 3.91 -3.58 2.08
N GLN A 131 2.60 -3.39 2.21
CA GLN A 131 1.68 -4.37 2.82
C GLN A 131 2.06 -4.81 4.24
N THR A 132 2.55 -3.88 5.07
CA THR A 132 2.81 -4.15 6.49
C THR A 132 1.88 -3.30 7.36
N PRO A 133 1.50 -3.76 8.57
CA PRO A 133 0.74 -2.92 9.49
C PRO A 133 1.43 -1.59 9.79
N ASN A 134 2.78 -1.57 9.81
CA ASN A 134 3.57 -0.36 10.08
C ASN A 134 3.34 0.76 9.07
N THR A 135 2.86 0.45 7.86
CA THR A 135 2.42 1.47 6.89
C THR A 135 1.33 2.38 7.43
N LEU A 136 0.52 1.90 8.39
CA LEU A 136 -0.63 2.59 8.97
C LEU A 136 -0.30 3.39 10.25
N ILE A 137 0.98 3.43 10.64
CA ILE A 137 1.44 4.34 11.69
C ILE A 137 1.16 5.78 11.22
N PRO A 138 0.47 6.61 12.02
CA PRO A 138 0.20 7.98 11.61
C PRO A 138 1.50 8.81 11.55
N ASN A 139 1.72 9.50 10.44
CA ASN A 139 2.84 10.41 10.26
C ASN A 139 2.61 11.73 11.01
N TYR A 140 2.61 11.71 12.36
CA TYR A 140 2.46 12.91 13.19
C TYR A 140 3.57 13.95 12.96
N GLN A 141 4.70 13.52 12.39
CA GLN A 141 5.80 14.41 12.02
C GLN A 141 5.37 15.49 11.00
N ASN A 142 4.30 15.26 10.22
CA ASN A 142 3.78 16.24 9.25
C ASN A 142 2.54 17.00 9.75
N SER A 143 2.08 16.75 10.97
CA SER A 143 0.84 17.33 11.52
C SER A 143 1.08 18.30 12.67
N GLY A 144 2.34 18.49 13.09
CA GLY A 144 2.74 19.49 14.06
C GLY A 144 2.84 20.88 13.42
N ALA A 145 2.31 21.88 14.13
CA ALA A 145 2.33 23.29 13.77
C ALA A 145 3.71 23.79 13.29
N LYS A 146 3.68 24.83 12.45
CA LYS A 146 4.77 25.72 12.03
C LYS A 146 5.91 25.80 13.08
N GLY A 147 6.96 24.98 12.95
CA GLY A 147 8.16 25.11 13.80
C GLY A 147 9.00 23.86 14.12
N SER A 148 8.55 22.63 13.85
CA SER A 148 9.33 21.44 14.24
C SER A 148 10.23 20.95 13.09
N LYS A 149 11.54 20.97 13.33
CA LYS A 149 12.62 20.59 12.39
C LYS A 149 12.32 19.27 11.66
N LYS A 150 12.37 19.32 10.32
CA LYS A 150 12.49 18.14 9.46
C LYS A 150 13.70 17.32 9.93
N LEU A 151 13.50 16.05 10.26
CA LEU A 151 14.58 15.07 10.31
C LEU A 151 15.10 14.97 8.88
N GLN A 152 16.19 15.70 8.60
CA GLN A 152 16.99 15.46 7.41
C GLN A 152 17.57 14.07 7.56
N ILE A 153 17.13 13.15 6.71
CA ILE A 153 17.90 11.97 6.38
C ILE A 153 19.15 12.52 5.68
N LYS A 154 20.29 12.48 6.40
CA LYS A 154 21.57 12.84 5.81
C LYS A 154 21.98 11.67 4.90
N ASN A 155 22.26 12.02 3.64
CA ASN A 155 23.00 11.16 2.71
C ASN A 155 24.37 10.79 3.27
#